data_AF-A0A6N8GTX1-F1
#
_entry.id   AF-A0A6N8GTX1-F1
#
_cell.length_a   1.000
_cell.length_b   1.000
_cell.length_c   1.000
_cell.angle_alpha   90.00
_cell.angle_beta   90.00
_cell.angle_gamma   90.00
#
_symmetry.space_group_name_H-M   'P 1'
#
loop_
_entity.id
_entity.type
_entity.pdbx_description
1 polymer ?
#
loop_
_entity_poly.entity_id
_entity_poly.type
_entity_poly.pdbx_seq_one_letter_code
_entity_poly.pdbx_strand_id
1 'polypeptide(L)'
;MRAAQAADLGLACIHPYPPRTLKEAFIRWVRPPALPTTVATVLAAGRTAAITSASRTMLKFLGWPIAATTVAWPALHAAGQQVLAILSCAVLLMLVSLVVHELGHVVVLRVIAPRAPALFTARAGRFRLIRGALPTHQDLAVTLAGPAAPFIVPAVLFAVASGTTVHVWTALAIAVAHASLLLRPDGDGAMLRAVLSRPRPHRPT
;
A
#
# COMPACT_ATOMS: atom_id res chain seq x y z
N MET A 1 12.55 3.34 19.14
CA MET A 1 13.28 2.11 18.79
C MET A 1 14.28 2.44 17.69
N ARG A 2 15.59 2.44 17.98
CA ARG A 2 16.65 2.80 17.02
C ARG A 2 16.76 1.71 15.93
N ALA A 3 17.13 2.07 14.71
CA ALA A 3 17.26 1.18 13.54
C ALA A 3 18.09 -0.11 13.79
N ALA A 4 18.87 -0.15 14.86
CA ALA A 4 19.65 -1.31 15.30
C ALA A 4 18.81 -2.52 15.77
N GLN A 5 17.59 -2.35 16.29
CA GLN A 5 16.77 -3.48 16.80
C GLN A 5 15.96 -4.21 15.71
N ALA A 6 15.91 -3.71 14.48
CA ALA A 6 15.26 -4.40 13.37
C ALA A 6 16.16 -5.50 12.75
N ALA A 7 17.38 -5.70 13.27
CA ALA A 7 18.42 -6.47 12.61
C ALA A 7 18.32 -8.00 12.73
N ASP A 8 17.66 -8.52 13.76
CA ASP A 8 17.65 -9.97 14.06
C ASP A 8 16.40 -10.72 13.59
N LEU A 9 15.55 -10.07 12.79
CA LEU A 9 14.32 -10.67 12.29
C LEU A 9 14.60 -11.30 10.92
N GLY A 10 14.90 -12.60 10.92
CA GLY A 10 15.13 -13.42 9.73
C GLY A 10 13.91 -13.48 8.82
N LEU A 11 13.83 -12.54 7.85
CA LEU A 11 12.70 -12.42 6.94
C LEU A 11 13.19 -12.32 5.49
N ALA A 12 12.64 -13.20 4.65
CA ALA A 12 12.83 -13.20 3.21
C ALA A 12 12.08 -12.00 2.58
N CYS A 13 12.83 -11.01 2.10
CA CYS A 13 12.30 -9.99 1.19
C CYS A 13 12.27 -10.61 -0.23
N ILE A 14 11.10 -10.76 -0.85
CA ILE A 14 11.00 -11.40 -2.17
C ILE A 14 11.44 -10.40 -3.25
N HIS A 15 12.76 -10.23 -3.34
CA HIS A 15 13.53 -10.08 -4.57
C HIS A 15 13.83 -11.52 -5.06
N PRO A 16 14.21 -11.78 -6.33
CA PRO A 16 14.77 -13.08 -6.76
C PRO A 16 15.93 -13.60 -5.90
N TYR A 17 16.46 -12.78 -4.99
CA TYR A 17 17.35 -13.18 -3.91
C TYR A 17 16.77 -12.71 -2.57
N PRO A 18 16.21 -13.60 -1.73
CA PRO A 18 15.76 -13.20 -0.41
C PRO A 18 16.96 -12.76 0.43
N PRO A 19 17.00 -11.53 0.94
CA PRO A 19 17.91 -11.16 2.02
C PRO A 19 17.62 -12.06 3.22
N ARG A 20 18.66 -12.45 3.95
CA ARG A 20 18.58 -13.35 5.11
C ARG A 20 17.97 -12.66 6.33
N THR A 21 17.96 -11.32 6.37
CA THR A 21 17.45 -10.51 7.49
C THR A 21 16.73 -9.24 7.02
N LEU A 22 15.85 -8.66 7.87
CA LEU A 22 15.29 -7.32 7.63
C LEU A 22 16.36 -6.24 7.45
N LYS A 23 17.50 -6.37 8.12
CA LYS A 23 18.64 -5.46 7.98
C LYS A 23 19.18 -5.48 6.55
N GLU A 24 19.36 -6.66 5.96
CA GLU A 24 19.83 -6.77 4.56
C GLU A 24 18.79 -6.24 3.57
N ALA A 25 17.50 -6.51 3.78
CA ALA A 25 16.41 -5.96 2.97
C ALA A 25 16.41 -4.42 3.02
N PHE A 26 16.51 -3.87 4.23
CA PHE A 26 16.57 -2.44 4.47
C PHE A 26 17.82 -1.81 3.86
N ILE A 27 19.02 -2.35 4.13
CA ILE A 27 20.28 -1.83 3.59
C ILE A 27 20.28 -1.87 2.06
N ARG A 28 19.84 -2.97 1.44
CA ARG A 28 19.77 -3.08 -0.02
C ARG A 28 18.77 -2.09 -0.60
N TRP A 29 17.65 -1.87 0.07
CA TRP A 29 16.67 -0.88 -0.38
C TRP A 29 17.13 0.57 -0.18
N VAL A 30 17.88 0.84 0.88
CA VAL A 30 18.49 2.15 1.17
C VAL A 30 19.68 2.46 0.24
N ARG A 31 20.39 1.45 -0.28
CA ARG A 31 21.48 1.61 -1.26
C ARG A 31 20.92 1.63 -2.70
N PRO A 32 20.42 2.79 -3.15
CA PRO A 32 21.19 3.63 -4.08
C PRO A 32 21.36 5.08 -3.56
N PRO A 33 22.43 5.77 -3.99
CA PRO A 33 22.69 7.15 -3.61
C PRO A 33 21.66 8.09 -4.29
N ALA A 34 21.40 9.24 -3.67
CA ALA A 34 20.83 10.47 -4.26
C ALA A 34 19.33 10.81 -4.13
N LEU A 35 18.46 10.07 -3.42
CA LEU A 35 17.12 10.60 -3.09
C LEU A 35 16.90 10.77 -1.57
N PRO A 36 16.77 12.01 -1.05
CA PRO A 36 16.83 12.34 0.37
C PRO A 36 15.63 11.91 1.23
N THR A 37 14.58 11.29 0.67
CA THR A 37 13.33 11.03 1.40
C THR A 37 12.94 9.55 1.37
N THR A 38 13.69 8.75 2.11
CA THR A 38 13.31 7.38 2.44
C THR A 38 12.90 7.30 3.89
N VAL A 39 11.65 6.93 4.17
CA VAL A 39 11.17 6.68 5.54
C VAL A 39 10.77 5.22 5.65
N ALA A 40 11.23 4.57 6.71
CA ALA A 40 10.84 3.22 7.06
C ALA A 40 10.29 3.20 8.48
N THR A 41 9.26 2.39 8.71
CA THR A 41 8.60 2.29 10.01
C THR A 41 8.34 0.83 10.31
N VAL A 42 8.91 0.35 11.41
CA VAL A 42 8.59 -0.98 11.93
C VAL A 42 7.14 -0.96 12.38
N LEU A 43 6.35 -1.88 11.85
CA LEU A 43 4.94 -1.98 12.22
C LEU A 43 4.84 -2.65 13.59
N ALA A 44 4.23 -1.97 14.55
CA ALA A 44 4.00 -2.51 15.89
C ALA A 44 3.20 -3.82 15.84
N ALA A 45 3.33 -4.65 16.88
CA ALA A 45 2.43 -5.76 17.11
C ALA A 45 1.03 -5.21 17.44
N GLY A 46 0.00 -5.76 16.82
CA GLY A 46 -1.39 -5.30 16.99
C GLY A 46 -1.91 -4.39 15.88
N ARG A 47 -3.22 -4.47 15.65
CA ARG A 47 -3.89 -3.91 14.46
C ARG A 47 -3.88 -2.38 14.45
N THR A 48 -4.38 -1.75 15.52
CA THR A 48 -4.50 -0.29 15.63
C THR A 48 -3.16 0.42 15.58
N ALA A 49 -2.17 -0.08 16.31
CA ALA A 49 -0.84 0.52 16.36
C ALA A 49 -0.12 0.46 15.00
N ALA A 50 -0.25 -0.65 14.27
CA ALA A 50 0.33 -0.81 12.94
C ALA A 50 -0.36 0.06 11.87
N ILE A 51 -1.70 0.12 11.88
CA ILE A 51 -2.44 1.03 10.99
C ILE A 51 -2.02 2.46 11.26
N THR A 52 -1.97 2.87 12.53
CA THR A 52 -1.59 4.22 12.93
C THR A 52 -0.16 4.55 12.49
N SER A 53 0.80 3.65 12.66
CA SER A 53 2.19 3.90 12.26
C SER A 53 2.35 3.96 10.74
N ALA A 54 1.66 3.09 9.99
CA ALA A 54 1.62 3.14 8.53
C ALA A 54 0.99 4.45 8.03
N SER A 55 -0.18 4.84 8.56
CA SER A 55 -0.87 6.09 8.20
C SER A 55 -0.01 7.32 8.47
N ARG A 56 0.67 7.41 9.63
CA ARG A 56 1.59 8.52 9.90
C ARG A 56 2.73 8.59 8.88
N THR A 57 3.25 7.44 8.45
CA THR A 57 4.32 7.40 7.44
C THR A 57 3.81 7.82 6.08
N MET A 58 2.61 7.39 5.67
CA MET A 58 1.98 7.86 4.43
C MET A 58 1.69 9.36 4.46
N LEU A 59 1.13 9.88 5.56
CA LEU A 59 0.84 11.31 5.71
C LEU A 59 2.07 12.21 5.63
N LYS A 60 3.26 11.72 6.02
CA LYS A 60 4.51 12.48 5.82
C LYS A 60 4.86 12.69 4.35
N PHE A 61 4.41 11.82 3.45
CA PHE A 61 4.68 11.92 2.01
C PHE A 61 3.49 12.48 1.23
N LEU A 62 2.28 12.03 1.55
CA LEU A 62 1.06 12.36 0.81
C LEU A 62 0.21 13.42 1.50
N GLY A 63 0.52 13.80 2.75
CA GLY A 63 -0.29 14.75 3.50
C GLY A 63 -0.39 16.10 2.82
N TRP A 64 0.72 16.67 2.35
CA TRP A 64 0.68 17.92 1.57
C TRP A 64 -0.09 17.74 0.26
N PRO A 65 0.19 16.74 -0.60
CA PRO A 65 -0.56 16.57 -1.85
C PRO A 65 -2.06 16.39 -1.66
N ILE A 66 -2.45 15.62 -0.65
CA ILE A 66 -3.86 15.40 -0.29
C ILE A 66 -4.49 16.71 0.20
N ALA A 67 -3.83 17.44 1.11
CA ALA A 67 -4.35 18.71 1.61
C ALA A 67 -4.50 19.74 0.47
N ALA A 68 -3.46 19.88 -0.37
CA ALA A 68 -3.47 20.82 -1.49
C ALA A 68 -4.61 20.51 -2.48
N THR A 69 -4.79 19.24 -2.86
CA THR A 69 -5.84 18.85 -3.81
C THR A 69 -7.25 18.91 -3.20
N THR A 70 -7.37 18.65 -1.89
CA THR A 70 -8.63 18.81 -1.13
C THR A 70 -9.10 20.27 -1.13
N VAL A 71 -8.18 21.23 -1.01
CA VAL A 71 -8.51 22.67 -1.04
C VAL A 71 -8.68 23.17 -2.48
N ALA A 72 -7.81 22.76 -3.40
CA ALA A 72 -7.82 23.24 -4.78
C ALA A 72 -9.09 22.85 -5.53
N TRP A 73 -9.60 21.63 -5.34
CA TRP A 73 -10.80 21.16 -6.06
C TRP A 73 -12.04 22.06 -5.86
N PRO A 74 -12.53 22.31 -4.63
CA PRO A 74 -13.69 23.17 -4.43
C PRO A 74 -13.42 24.63 -4.85
N ALA A 75 -12.20 25.14 -4.66
CA ALA A 75 -11.82 26.49 -5.07
C ALA A 75 -11.88 26.67 -6.60
N LEU A 76 -11.31 25.72 -7.35
CA LEU A 76 -11.36 25.71 -8.82
C LEU A 76 -12.79 25.57 -9.33
N HIS A 77 -13.60 24.73 -8.67
CA HIS A 77 -15.00 24.56 -9.02
C HIS A 77 -15.79 25.87 -8.81
N ALA A 78 -15.60 26.54 -7.67
CA ALA A 78 -16.23 27.83 -7.37
C ALA A 78 -15.79 28.94 -8.33
N ALA A 79 -14.56 28.90 -8.83
CA ALA A 79 -14.03 29.82 -9.83
C ALA A 79 -14.49 29.51 -11.27
N GLY A 80 -15.35 28.52 -11.48
CA GLY A 80 -15.82 28.11 -12.82
C GLY A 80 -14.79 27.32 -13.65
N GLN A 81 -13.65 26.95 -13.08
CA GLN A 81 -12.57 26.23 -13.76
C GLN A 81 -12.81 24.71 -13.76
N GLN A 82 -13.88 24.28 -14.44
CA GLN A 82 -14.40 22.91 -14.33
C GLN A 82 -13.38 21.82 -14.70
N VAL A 83 -12.60 22.00 -15.77
CA VAL A 83 -11.58 21.00 -16.19
C VAL A 83 -10.52 20.82 -15.11
N LEU A 84 -9.98 21.93 -14.57
CA LEU A 84 -8.98 21.88 -13.50
C LEU A 84 -9.55 21.30 -12.21
N ALA A 85 -10.82 21.60 -11.91
CA ALA A 85 -11.52 21.03 -10.76
C ALA A 85 -11.64 19.50 -10.87
N ILE A 86 -12.03 18.97 -12.04
CA ILE A 86 -12.12 17.52 -12.29
C ILE A 86 -10.75 16.87 -12.17
N LEU A 87 -9.71 17.45 -12.77
CA LEU A 87 -8.34 16.93 -12.66
C LEU A 87 -7.84 16.93 -11.21
N SER A 88 -8.08 18.00 -10.47
CA SER A 88 -7.72 18.08 -9.04
C SER A 88 -8.43 16.99 -8.22
N CYS A 89 -9.71 16.76 -8.49
CA CYS A 89 -10.48 15.70 -7.85
C CYS A 89 -9.95 14.30 -8.22
N ALA A 90 -9.64 14.05 -9.50
CA ALA A 90 -9.08 12.78 -9.94
C ALA A 90 -7.72 12.49 -9.28
N VAL A 91 -6.86 13.51 -9.13
CA VAL A 91 -5.60 13.39 -8.38
C VAL A 91 -5.87 13.08 -6.91
N LEU A 92 -6.82 13.77 -6.26
CA LEU A 92 -7.21 13.48 -4.88
C LEU A 92 -7.69 12.03 -4.71
N LEU A 93 -8.58 11.56 -5.59
CA LEU A 93 -9.08 10.18 -5.58
C LEU A 93 -7.95 9.17 -5.78
N MET A 94 -6.99 9.45 -6.67
CA MET A 94 -5.81 8.61 -6.88
C MET A 94 -4.94 8.54 -5.62
N LEU A 95 -4.68 9.68 -4.97
CA LEU A 95 -3.88 9.75 -3.74
C LEU A 95 -4.57 9.00 -2.58
N VAL A 96 -5.88 9.18 -2.42
CA VAL A 96 -6.67 8.44 -1.43
C VAL A 96 -6.66 6.94 -1.72
N SER A 97 -6.84 6.55 -2.99
CA SER A 97 -6.77 5.15 -3.41
C SER A 97 -5.42 4.51 -3.08
N LEU A 98 -4.31 5.22 -3.28
CA LEU A 98 -2.97 4.74 -2.91
C LEU A 98 -2.85 4.50 -1.40
N VAL A 99 -3.38 5.41 -0.57
CA VAL A 99 -3.41 5.21 0.89
C VAL A 99 -4.24 3.99 1.26
N VAL A 100 -5.44 3.86 0.68
CA VAL A 100 -6.36 2.73 0.93
C VAL A 100 -5.73 1.41 0.51
N HIS A 101 -5.06 1.37 -0.65
CA HIS A 101 -4.34 0.21 -1.16
C HIS A 101 -3.28 -0.28 -0.16
N GLU A 102 -2.39 0.60 0.28
CA GLU A 102 -1.33 0.24 1.21
C GLU A 102 -1.85 -0.15 2.59
N LEU A 103 -2.88 0.55 3.07
CA LEU A 103 -3.57 0.18 4.32
C LEU A 103 -4.26 -1.18 4.22
N GLY A 104 -4.81 -1.54 3.05
CA GLY A 104 -5.40 -2.86 2.81
C GLY A 104 -4.43 -4.00 3.16
N HIS A 105 -3.20 -3.91 2.66
CA HIS A 105 -2.14 -4.87 3.00
C HIS A 105 -1.84 -4.91 4.51
N VAL A 106 -1.67 -3.74 5.14
CA VAL A 106 -1.32 -3.63 6.56
C VAL A 106 -2.44 -4.19 7.45
N VAL A 107 -3.69 -3.85 7.15
CA VAL A 107 -4.87 -4.31 7.88
C VAL A 107 -4.95 -5.83 7.80
N VAL A 108 -4.93 -6.41 6.60
CA VAL A 108 -5.07 -7.87 6.43
C VAL A 108 -3.89 -8.62 7.05
N LEU A 109 -2.65 -8.13 6.87
CA LEU A 109 -1.49 -8.71 7.56
C LEU A 109 -1.70 -8.76 9.07
N ARG A 110 -2.18 -7.67 9.66
CA ARG A 110 -2.36 -7.56 11.12
C ARG A 110 -3.60 -8.29 11.63
N VAL A 111 -4.56 -8.61 10.76
CA VAL A 111 -5.68 -9.51 11.08
C VAL A 111 -5.18 -10.95 11.16
N ILE A 112 -4.48 -11.43 10.13
CA ILE A 112 -4.14 -12.86 9.99
C ILE A 112 -2.83 -13.24 10.70
N ALA A 113 -1.89 -12.32 10.80
CA ALA A 113 -0.60 -12.52 11.46
C ALA A 113 -0.26 -11.32 12.37
N PRO A 114 -0.99 -11.15 13.50
CA PRO A 114 -0.94 -9.93 14.32
C PRO A 114 0.44 -9.58 14.89
N ARG A 115 1.29 -10.59 15.06
CA ARG A 115 2.65 -10.48 15.62
C ARG A 115 3.75 -10.67 14.57
N ALA A 116 3.40 -10.91 13.30
CA ALA A 116 4.42 -11.10 12.27
C ALA A 116 5.27 -9.83 12.11
N PRO A 117 6.60 -9.94 12.13
CA PRO A 117 7.47 -8.80 11.91
C PRO A 117 7.25 -8.23 10.50
N ALA A 118 7.12 -6.90 10.41
CA ALA A 118 6.90 -6.20 9.17
C ALA A 118 7.42 -4.76 9.23
N LEU A 119 7.83 -4.26 8.08
CA LEU A 119 8.34 -2.92 7.87
C LEU A 119 7.51 -2.26 6.77
N PHE A 120 6.98 -1.08 7.06
CA PHE A 120 6.34 -0.24 6.05
C PHE A 120 7.31 0.82 5.60
N THR A 121 7.53 0.94 4.28
CA THR A 121 8.48 1.90 3.72
C THR A 121 7.81 2.83 2.73
N ALA A 122 8.32 4.05 2.65
CA ALA A 122 7.90 5.09 1.73
C ALA A 122 9.13 5.76 1.10
N ARG A 123 9.18 5.81 -0.23
CA ARG A 123 10.26 6.43 -1.01
C ARG A 123 9.75 6.96 -2.34
N ALA A 124 9.92 8.25 -2.58
CA ALA A 124 9.60 8.89 -3.87
C ALA A 124 8.21 8.50 -4.41
N GLY A 125 7.18 8.54 -3.55
CA GLY A 125 5.81 8.17 -3.92
C GLY A 125 5.53 6.66 -4.03
N ARG A 126 6.53 5.80 -3.79
CA ARG A 126 6.34 4.35 -3.68
C ARG A 126 6.20 3.96 -2.22
N PHE A 127 5.17 3.21 -1.92
CA PHE A 127 4.94 2.60 -0.62
C PHE A 127 5.17 1.10 -0.73
N ARG A 128 5.59 0.47 0.36
CA ARG A 128 5.78 -0.98 0.37
C ARG A 128 5.63 -1.55 1.76
N LEU A 129 4.86 -2.62 1.86
CA LEU A 129 4.87 -3.52 3.00
C LEU A 129 5.92 -4.63 2.80
N ILE A 130 6.97 -4.60 3.59
CA ILE A 130 7.99 -5.64 3.67
C ILE A 130 7.66 -6.55 4.87
N ARG A 131 7.58 -7.85 4.64
CA ARG A 131 7.22 -8.86 5.64
C ARG A 131 7.86 -10.19 5.30
N GLY A 132 7.93 -11.11 6.26
CA GLY A 132 8.30 -12.49 5.99
C GLY A 132 7.24 -13.24 5.19
N ALA A 133 7.62 -14.42 4.71
CA ALA A 133 6.71 -15.37 4.09
C ALA A 133 5.70 -15.88 5.13
N LEU A 134 4.44 -15.98 4.73
CA LEU A 134 3.36 -16.63 5.48
C LEU A 134 2.92 -17.90 4.74
N PRO A 135 2.07 -18.75 5.34
CA PRO A 135 1.37 -19.80 4.61
C PRO A 135 0.71 -19.26 3.34
N THR A 136 0.70 -20.05 2.25
CA THR A 136 0.30 -19.61 0.90
C THR A 136 -1.04 -18.86 0.88
N HIS A 137 -2.05 -19.35 1.60
CA HIS A 137 -3.38 -18.72 1.65
C HIS A 137 -3.35 -17.35 2.36
N GLN A 138 -2.57 -17.20 3.42
CA GLN A 138 -2.40 -15.94 4.14
C GLN A 138 -1.60 -14.94 3.29
N ASP A 139 -0.55 -15.41 2.63
CA ASP A 139 0.23 -14.59 1.72
C ASP A 139 -0.61 -14.06 0.57
N LEU A 140 -1.43 -14.93 -0.03
CA LEU A 140 -2.37 -14.55 -1.08
C LEU A 140 -3.38 -13.51 -0.58
N ALA A 141 -3.97 -13.73 0.60
CA ALA A 141 -4.91 -12.80 1.20
C ALA A 141 -4.28 -11.41 1.39
N VAL A 142 -3.06 -11.33 1.95
CA VAL A 142 -2.36 -10.04 2.11
C VAL A 142 -2.09 -9.42 0.75
N THR A 143 -1.59 -10.17 -0.22
CA THR A 143 -1.24 -9.66 -1.55
C THR A 143 -2.45 -9.14 -2.32
N LEU A 144 -3.60 -9.78 -2.21
CA LEU A 144 -4.82 -9.33 -2.87
C LEU A 144 -5.51 -8.17 -2.14
N ALA A 145 -5.29 -8.04 -0.82
CA ALA A 145 -5.94 -7.03 0.00
C ALA A 145 -5.68 -5.60 -0.48
N GLY A 146 -4.45 -5.27 -0.87
CA GLY A 146 -4.12 -3.93 -1.34
C GLY A 146 -4.83 -3.57 -2.63
N PRO A 147 -4.68 -4.34 -3.72
CA PRO A 147 -5.40 -4.10 -4.98
C PRO A 147 -6.94 -4.12 -4.84
N ALA A 148 -7.49 -4.92 -3.93
CA ALA A 148 -8.93 -4.98 -3.69
C ALA A 148 -9.47 -3.84 -2.82
N ALA A 149 -8.67 -3.29 -1.89
CA ALA A 149 -9.14 -2.26 -0.95
C ALA A 149 -9.69 -0.98 -1.61
N PRO A 150 -9.11 -0.45 -2.70
CA PRO A 150 -9.63 0.72 -3.41
C PRO A 150 -11.10 0.64 -3.83
N PHE A 151 -11.67 -0.55 -4.03
CA PHE A 151 -13.10 -0.71 -4.37
C PHE A 151 -14.05 -0.24 -3.26
N ILE A 152 -13.56 -0.06 -2.03
CA ILE A 152 -14.33 0.53 -0.94
C ILE A 152 -14.66 2.00 -1.23
N VAL A 153 -13.76 2.75 -1.88
CA VAL A 153 -13.94 4.18 -2.17
C VAL A 153 -15.16 4.44 -3.07
N PRO A 154 -15.29 3.87 -4.28
CA PRO A 154 -16.47 4.07 -5.11
C PRO A 154 -17.74 3.52 -4.45
N ALA A 155 -17.68 2.44 -3.65
CA ALA A 155 -18.84 1.93 -2.94
C ALA A 155 -19.38 2.94 -1.90
N VAL A 156 -18.49 3.56 -1.12
CA VAL A 156 -18.85 4.63 -0.17
C VAL A 156 -19.38 5.85 -0.92
N LEU A 157 -18.71 6.29 -1.99
CA LEU A 157 -19.17 7.42 -2.80
C LEU A 157 -20.55 7.16 -3.41
N PHE A 158 -20.81 5.96 -3.91
CA PHE A 158 -22.10 5.58 -4.47
C PHE A 158 -23.22 5.66 -3.42
N ALA A 159 -22.95 5.17 -2.19
CA ALA A 159 -23.90 5.19 -1.09
C ALA A 159 -24.25 6.61 -0.62
N VAL A 160 -23.28 7.53 -0.64
CA VAL A 160 -23.48 8.91 -0.14
C VAL A 160 -23.97 9.86 -1.24
N ALA A 161 -23.57 9.66 -2.50
CA ALA A 161 -23.80 10.62 -3.58
C ALA A 161 -25.01 10.29 -4.48
N SER A 162 -25.95 9.46 -4.01
CA SER A 162 -27.20 9.12 -4.72
C SER A 162 -27.03 8.64 -6.17
N GLY A 163 -25.91 7.97 -6.48
CA GLY A 163 -25.67 7.24 -7.74
C GLY A 163 -25.79 8.05 -9.04
N THR A 164 -24.65 8.47 -9.60
CA THR A 164 -24.35 8.80 -11.04
C THR A 164 -23.31 9.92 -11.19
N THR A 165 -22.66 10.36 -10.11
CA THR A 165 -21.63 11.40 -10.23
C THR A 165 -20.36 10.87 -10.92
N VAL A 166 -19.75 11.69 -11.77
CA VAL A 166 -18.45 11.46 -12.46
C VAL A 166 -17.35 10.96 -11.49
N HIS A 167 -17.44 11.34 -10.22
CA HIS A 167 -16.54 10.95 -9.14
C HIS A 167 -16.59 9.44 -8.84
N VAL A 168 -17.78 8.82 -8.84
CA VAL A 168 -17.94 7.37 -8.61
C VAL A 168 -17.25 6.58 -9.72
N TRP A 169 -17.50 6.95 -10.98
CA TRP A 169 -16.88 6.30 -12.14
C TRP A 169 -15.37 6.50 -12.17
N THR A 170 -14.89 7.70 -11.84
CA THR A 170 -13.45 7.98 -11.72
C THR A 170 -12.82 7.11 -10.64
N ALA A 171 -13.42 7.04 -9.45
CA ALA A 171 -12.92 6.20 -8.35
C ALA A 171 -12.93 4.71 -8.70
N LEU A 172 -13.96 4.24 -9.40
CA LEU A 172 -14.05 2.86 -9.88
C LEU A 172 -12.96 2.55 -10.92
N ALA A 173 -12.73 3.45 -11.88
CA ALA A 173 -11.67 3.29 -12.87
C ALA A 173 -10.29 3.21 -12.20
N ILE A 174 -10.04 4.03 -11.18
CA ILE A 174 -8.82 3.98 -10.37
C ILE A 174 -8.71 2.64 -9.63
N ALA A 175 -9.79 2.14 -9.02
CA ALA A 175 -9.79 0.84 -8.35
C ALA A 175 -9.50 -0.33 -9.31
N VAL A 176 -10.11 -0.31 -10.50
CA VAL A 176 -9.82 -1.28 -11.57
C VAL A 176 -8.36 -1.18 -12.01
N ALA A 177 -7.81 0.04 -12.14
CA ALA A 177 -6.40 0.23 -12.45
C ALA A 177 -5.50 -0.42 -11.39
N HIS A 178 -5.78 -0.26 -10.09
CA HIS A 178 -5.05 -0.95 -9.02
C HIS A 178 -5.13 -2.48 -9.14
N ALA A 179 -6.32 -3.04 -9.38
CA ALA A 179 -6.48 -4.48 -9.58
C ALA A 179 -5.67 -4.99 -10.78
N SER A 180 -5.65 -4.22 -11.87
CA SER A 180 -4.89 -4.57 -13.08
C SER A 180 -3.37 -4.61 -12.85
N LEU A 181 -2.85 -3.90 -11.83
CA LEU A 181 -1.41 -3.94 -11.50
C LEU A 181 -0.96 -5.35 -11.05
N LEU A 182 -1.87 -6.22 -10.62
CA LEU A 182 -1.56 -7.62 -10.33
C LEU A 182 -1.05 -8.40 -11.55
N LEU A 183 -1.39 -7.94 -12.77
CA LEU A 183 -0.92 -8.55 -14.01
C LEU A 183 0.55 -8.19 -14.31
N ARG A 184 1.07 -7.11 -13.73
CA ARG A 184 2.41 -6.62 -14.04
C ARG A 184 3.51 -7.52 -13.47
N PRO A 185 4.70 -7.58 -14.11
CA PRO A 185 5.86 -8.37 -13.66
C PRO A 185 6.47 -7.91 -12.32
N ASP A 186 6.06 -6.75 -11.79
CA ASP A 186 6.61 -6.06 -10.62
C ASP A 186 5.58 -5.92 -9.47
N GLY A 187 6.01 -5.34 -8.34
CA GLY A 187 5.14 -5.02 -7.19
C GLY A 187 4.33 -6.21 -6.66
N ASP A 188 3.03 -6.01 -6.50
CA ASP A 188 2.09 -7.04 -6.02
C ASP A 188 1.93 -8.19 -7.00
N GLY A 189 2.01 -7.94 -8.31
CA GLY A 189 1.95 -9.01 -9.31
C GLY A 189 3.14 -9.97 -9.17
N ALA A 190 4.32 -9.45 -8.87
CA ALA A 190 5.50 -10.28 -8.59
C ALA A 190 5.30 -11.13 -7.34
N MET A 191 4.73 -10.54 -6.28
CA MET A 191 4.38 -11.26 -5.06
C MET A 191 3.34 -12.35 -5.33
N LEU A 192 2.28 -12.04 -6.09
CA LEU A 192 1.24 -12.98 -6.46
C LEU A 192 1.81 -14.19 -7.20
N ARG A 193 2.62 -13.96 -8.25
CA ARG A 193 3.29 -15.06 -8.96
C ARG A 193 4.21 -15.86 -8.05
N ALA A 194 4.99 -15.20 -7.19
CA ALA A 194 5.88 -15.88 -6.26
C ALA A 194 5.11 -16.78 -5.26
N VAL A 195 3.93 -16.36 -4.82
CA VAL A 195 3.06 -17.15 -3.93
C VAL A 195 2.45 -18.34 -4.66
N LEU A 196 1.98 -18.14 -5.90
CA LEU A 196 1.36 -19.19 -6.72
C LEU A 196 2.36 -20.26 -7.17
N SER A 197 3.64 -19.91 -7.36
CA SER A 197 4.68 -20.84 -7.76
C SER A 197 5.27 -21.67 -6.59
N ARG A 198 4.80 -21.50 -5.35
CA ARG A 198 5.33 -22.27 -4.23
C ARG A 198 4.90 -23.74 -4.31
N PRO A 199 5.81 -24.71 -4.09
CA PRO A 199 5.43 -26.11 -3.96
C PRO A 199 4.37 -26.28 -2.87
N ARG A 200 3.33 -27.07 -3.13
CA ARG A 200 2.37 -27.43 -2.09
C ARG A 200 3.12 -28.22 -1.02
N PRO A 201 2.98 -27.89 0.27
CA PRO A 201 3.57 -28.70 1.34
C PRO A 201 3.03 -30.12 1.18
N HIS A 202 3.94 -31.09 1.10
CA HIS A 202 3.57 -32.50 1.02
C HIS A 202 2.82 -32.84 2.31
N ARG A 203 1.53 -33.19 2.20
CA ARG A 203 0.79 -33.70 3.36
C ARG A 203 1.37 -35.09 3.65
N PRO A 204 1.99 -35.33 4.82
CA PRO A 204 2.31 -36.69 5.21
C PRO A 204 0.98 -37.47 5.27
N THR A 205 0.93 -38.55 4.50
CA THR A 205 -0.18 -39.52 4.48
C THR A 205 -0.14 -40.39 5.71
#